data_AF-A0A1S4EHL7-F1
#
_entry.id   AF-A0A1S4EHL7-F1
#
_cell.length_a   1.000
_cell.length_b   1.000
_cell.length_c   1.000
_cell.angle_alpha   90.00
_cell.angle_beta   90.00
_cell.angle_gamma   90.00
#
_symmetry.space_group_name_H-M   'P 1'
#
loop_
_entity.id
_entity.type
_entity.pdbx_description
1 polymer ?
#
loop_
_entity_poly.entity_id
_entity_poly.type
_entity_poly.pdbx_seq_one_letter_code
_entity_poly.pdbx_strand_id
1 'polypeptide(L)'
;MFWSAKHVESKVLTLYQHIPPPTSPDLHAWKQRAQLYIEDLEWLTLKLPQYKFWSQAVHDPGCIKCILSFLQNAIPVYLLSELESYEEGVRKTYCQIKTLVFTVIRKLTCCELSENEMMSEEYLGDLLYNNKLISLSTLIDICALYSHKYPEHITAMLDNLFRIEPRYMLDLENFVHEVFENCFELPRGACSVANLTYSLRRMESAPDTSHV
;
A
#
# COMPACT_ATOMS: atom_id res chain seq x y z
N MET A 1 -29.24 -5.03 6.10
CA MET A 1 -28.73 -6.35 5.61
C MET A 1 -28.76 -6.38 4.06
N PHE A 2 -28.21 -5.36 3.38
CA PHE A 2 -28.33 -5.18 1.92
C PHE A 2 -27.16 -5.79 1.12
N TRP A 3 -26.00 -6.01 1.75
CA TRP A 3 -24.76 -6.42 1.09
C TRP A 3 -24.62 -7.94 0.87
N SER A 4 -25.58 -8.73 1.38
CA SER A 4 -25.56 -10.20 1.27
C SER A 4 -25.99 -10.73 -0.11
N ALA A 5 -26.55 -9.88 -0.97
CA ALA A 5 -26.92 -10.28 -2.32
C ALA A 5 -25.70 -10.19 -3.25
N LYS A 6 -25.31 -11.34 -3.83
CA LYS A 6 -24.12 -11.47 -4.69
C LYS A 6 -24.34 -10.75 -6.03
N HIS A 7 -23.86 -9.51 -6.13
CA HIS A 7 -23.82 -8.73 -7.36
C HIS A 7 -22.37 -8.57 -7.79
N VAL A 8 -21.76 -9.68 -8.21
CA VAL A 8 -20.38 -9.72 -8.68
C VAL A 8 -20.38 -9.64 -10.19
N GLU A 9 -19.75 -8.60 -10.72
CA GLU A 9 -19.57 -8.44 -12.15
C GLU A 9 -18.42 -9.37 -12.59
N SER A 10 -18.55 -10.06 -13.75
CA SER A 10 -17.56 -11.02 -14.26
C SER A 10 -16.35 -10.32 -14.91
N LYS A 11 -15.81 -9.29 -14.26
CA LYS A 11 -14.67 -8.51 -14.75
C LYS A 11 -13.38 -9.02 -14.09
N VAL A 12 -12.41 -9.40 -14.90
CA VAL A 12 -11.06 -9.75 -14.41
C VAL A 12 -10.27 -8.46 -14.27
N LEU A 13 -9.89 -8.12 -13.02
CA LEU A 13 -9.11 -6.92 -12.73
C LEU A 13 -7.64 -7.15 -13.06
N THR A 14 -7.05 -6.15 -13.73
CA THR A 14 -5.62 -6.13 -14.04
C THR A 14 -4.82 -5.99 -12.74
N LEU A 15 -3.70 -6.72 -12.64
CA LEU A 15 -2.75 -6.55 -11.53
C LEU A 15 -1.65 -5.57 -11.95
N TYR A 16 -1.29 -4.68 -11.03
CA TYR A 16 -0.21 -3.73 -11.23
C TYR A 16 1.14 -4.44 -11.30
N GLN A 17 2.03 -3.92 -12.13
CA GLN A 17 3.40 -4.40 -12.29
C GLN A 17 4.37 -3.25 -12.01
N HIS A 18 5.51 -3.57 -11.41
CA HIS A 18 6.58 -2.61 -11.17
C HIS A 18 7.00 -1.94 -12.49
N ILE A 19 7.37 -0.66 -12.42
CA ILE A 19 7.81 0.10 -13.59
C ILE A 19 9.15 -0.50 -14.08
N PRO A 20 9.24 -1.01 -15.32
CA PRO A 20 10.51 -1.50 -15.86
C PRO A 20 11.51 -0.35 -15.97
N PRO A 21 12.84 -0.60 -15.94
CA PRO A 21 13.84 0.45 -16.12
C PRO A 21 13.60 1.31 -17.36
N PRO A 22 13.98 2.61 -17.38
CA PRO A 22 13.69 3.52 -18.50
C PRO A 22 14.21 3.04 -19.86
N THR A 23 15.28 2.25 -19.86
CA THR A 23 15.92 1.70 -21.07
C THR A 23 15.33 0.35 -21.51
N SER A 24 14.42 -0.23 -20.73
CA SER A 24 13.85 -1.55 -21.03
C SER A 24 12.84 -1.47 -22.19
N PRO A 25 12.88 -2.42 -23.16
CA PRO A 25 11.87 -2.52 -24.20
C PRO A 25 10.45 -2.78 -23.63
N ASP A 26 10.37 -3.31 -22.41
CA ASP A 26 9.11 -3.64 -21.74
C ASP A 26 8.35 -2.40 -21.24
N LEU A 27 8.98 -1.21 -21.24
CA LEU A 27 8.36 0.02 -20.76
C LEU A 27 7.09 0.37 -21.57
N HIS A 28 7.09 0.10 -22.88
CA HIS A 28 5.90 0.34 -23.71
C HIS A 28 4.75 -0.61 -23.33
N ALA A 29 5.06 -1.90 -23.11
CA ALA A 29 4.07 -2.88 -22.67
C ALA A 29 3.53 -2.53 -21.27
N TRP A 30 4.39 -2.05 -20.37
CA TRP A 30 3.99 -1.56 -19.07
C TRP A 30 3.00 -0.40 -19.18
N LYS A 31 3.24 0.60 -20.06
CA LYS A 31 2.31 1.73 -20.25
C LYS A 31 0.92 1.28 -20.67
N GLN A 32 0.83 0.34 -21.63
CA GLN A 32 -0.45 -0.21 -22.06
C GLN A 32 -1.17 -0.93 -20.92
N ARG A 33 -0.44 -1.72 -20.14
CA ARG A 33 -1.00 -2.46 -19.01
C ARG A 33 -1.40 -1.53 -17.85
N ALA A 34 -0.63 -0.47 -17.62
CA ALA A 34 -0.92 0.59 -16.66
C ALA A 34 -2.20 1.35 -17.04
N GLN A 35 -2.47 1.55 -18.32
CA GLN A 35 -3.71 2.16 -18.79
C GLN A 35 -4.93 1.27 -18.51
N LEU A 36 -4.82 -0.04 -18.78
CA LEU A 36 -5.87 -1.02 -18.42
C LEU A 36 -6.11 -1.03 -16.90
N TYR A 37 -5.04 -0.95 -16.11
CA TYR A 37 -5.13 -0.86 -14.65
C TYR A 37 -5.87 0.41 -14.20
N ILE A 38 -5.59 1.56 -14.81
CA ILE A 38 -6.31 2.82 -14.57
C ILE A 38 -7.80 2.65 -14.88
N GLU A 39 -8.15 2.10 -16.04
CA GLU A 39 -9.54 1.88 -16.44
C GLU A 39 -10.29 0.94 -15.48
N ASP A 40 -9.58 -0.06 -14.95
CA ASP A 40 -10.11 -0.98 -13.94
C ASP A 40 -10.38 -0.27 -12.60
N LEU A 41 -9.45 0.57 -12.13
CA LEU A 41 -9.62 1.36 -10.91
C LEU A 41 -10.72 2.42 -11.07
N GLU A 42 -10.79 3.08 -12.22
CA GLU A 42 -11.86 4.05 -12.53
C GLU A 42 -13.22 3.36 -12.61
N TRP A 43 -13.28 2.16 -13.18
CA TRP A 43 -14.51 1.36 -13.16
C TRP A 43 -14.94 1.03 -11.72
N LEU A 44 -13.99 0.61 -10.88
CA LEU A 44 -14.25 0.25 -9.48
C LEU A 44 -14.72 1.47 -8.64
N THR A 45 -14.12 2.63 -8.86
CA THR A 45 -14.38 3.85 -8.08
C THR A 45 -15.57 4.65 -8.59
N LEU A 46 -15.62 4.94 -9.90
CA LEU A 46 -16.52 5.91 -10.53
C LEU A 46 -17.78 5.25 -11.12
N LYS A 47 -17.65 4.06 -11.72
CA LYS A 47 -18.77 3.43 -12.46
C LYS A 47 -19.66 2.55 -11.59
N LEU A 48 -19.13 2.03 -10.47
CA LEU A 48 -19.90 1.17 -9.58
C LEU A 48 -20.65 1.97 -8.50
N PRO A 49 -21.97 1.78 -8.36
CA PRO A 49 -22.70 2.25 -7.20
C PRO A 49 -22.19 1.53 -5.94
N GLN A 50 -22.44 2.14 -4.79
CA GLN A 50 -21.79 1.76 -3.53
C GLN A 50 -22.12 0.32 -3.09
N TYR A 51 -23.39 -0.10 -3.19
CA TYR A 51 -23.81 -1.50 -3.00
C TYR A 51 -23.07 -2.52 -3.87
N LYS A 52 -22.80 -2.21 -5.14
CA LYS A 52 -22.04 -3.10 -6.03
C LYS A 52 -20.56 -3.10 -5.70
N PHE A 53 -19.99 -1.95 -5.34
CA PHE A 53 -18.59 -1.86 -4.93
C PHE A 53 -18.29 -2.79 -3.75
N TRP A 54 -19.10 -2.72 -2.70
CA TRP A 54 -18.92 -3.56 -1.51
C TRP A 54 -19.20 -5.04 -1.78
N SER A 55 -20.22 -5.36 -2.60
CA SER A 55 -20.45 -6.75 -3.04
C SER A 55 -19.25 -7.30 -3.80
N GLN A 56 -18.64 -6.50 -4.70
CA GLN A 56 -17.43 -6.87 -5.42
C GLN A 56 -16.25 -7.04 -4.47
N ALA A 57 -15.99 -6.08 -3.58
CA ALA A 57 -14.85 -6.12 -2.66
C ALA A 57 -14.88 -7.35 -1.75
N VAL A 58 -16.06 -7.74 -1.28
CA VAL A 58 -16.26 -8.87 -0.36
C VAL A 58 -16.19 -10.22 -1.09
N HIS A 59 -16.75 -10.32 -2.29
CA HIS A 59 -16.90 -11.61 -2.97
C HIS A 59 -15.88 -11.90 -4.07
N ASP A 60 -15.22 -10.87 -4.62
CA ASP A 60 -14.18 -11.03 -5.63
C ASP A 60 -12.79 -10.77 -5.02
N PRO A 61 -11.98 -11.83 -4.81
CA PRO A 61 -10.63 -11.66 -4.31
C PRO A 61 -9.74 -10.87 -5.28
N GLY A 62 -10.12 -10.75 -6.56
CA GLY A 62 -9.46 -9.90 -7.54
C GLY A 62 -9.41 -8.43 -7.12
N CYS A 63 -10.44 -7.93 -6.43
CA CYS A 63 -10.52 -6.53 -5.99
C CYS A 63 -9.38 -6.18 -5.02
N ILE A 64 -9.20 -6.99 -3.97
CA ILE A 64 -8.14 -6.75 -2.99
C ILE A 64 -6.77 -7.09 -3.58
N LYS A 65 -6.65 -8.15 -4.39
CA LYS A 65 -5.38 -8.48 -5.08
C LYS A 65 -4.92 -7.35 -6.00
N CYS A 66 -5.83 -6.67 -6.69
CA CYS A 66 -5.54 -5.50 -7.50
C CYS A 66 -4.86 -4.41 -6.66
N ILE A 67 -5.47 -4.02 -5.53
CA ILE A 67 -4.92 -3.01 -4.61
C ILE A 67 -3.56 -3.46 -4.04
N LEU A 68 -3.46 -4.69 -3.55
CA LEU A 68 -2.24 -5.24 -2.97
C LEU A 68 -1.10 -5.29 -3.99
N SER A 69 -1.40 -5.64 -5.26
CA SER A 69 -0.39 -5.67 -6.31
C SER A 69 0.25 -4.31 -6.53
N PHE A 70 -0.49 -3.20 -6.36
CA PHE A 70 0.09 -1.87 -6.38
C PHE A 70 0.92 -1.60 -5.13
N LEU A 71 0.38 -1.84 -3.94
CA LEU A 71 1.09 -1.57 -2.68
C LEU A 71 2.45 -2.31 -2.62
N GLN A 72 2.51 -3.54 -3.10
CA GLN A 72 3.71 -4.37 -3.09
C GLN A 72 4.74 -4.00 -4.17
N ASN A 73 4.30 -3.48 -5.32
CA ASN A 73 5.17 -3.18 -6.47
C ASN A 73 5.35 -1.67 -6.71
N ALA A 74 4.79 -0.82 -5.86
CA ALA A 74 4.96 0.63 -5.95
C ALA A 74 6.41 1.01 -5.61
N ILE A 75 6.87 2.12 -6.19
CA ILE A 75 8.18 2.68 -5.88
C ILE A 75 8.16 3.17 -4.43
N PRO A 76 9.03 2.65 -3.55
CA PRO A 76 9.12 3.09 -2.17
C PRO A 76 9.45 4.59 -2.06
N VAL A 77 9.02 5.22 -0.95
CA VAL A 77 9.22 6.67 -0.75
C VAL A 77 10.70 7.08 -0.82
N TYR A 78 11.60 6.23 -0.33
CA TYR A 78 13.04 6.50 -0.35
C TYR A 78 13.69 6.39 -1.75
N LEU A 79 12.96 5.85 -2.76
CA LEU A 79 13.40 5.76 -4.16
C LEU A 79 12.64 6.71 -5.08
N LEU A 80 11.90 7.69 -4.56
CA LEU A 80 11.14 8.60 -5.40
C LEU A 80 12.00 9.45 -6.34
N SER A 81 13.27 9.69 -6.01
CA SER A 81 14.23 10.35 -6.91
C SER A 81 14.50 9.54 -8.17
N GLU A 82 14.41 8.21 -8.12
CA GLU A 82 14.56 7.37 -9.32
C GLU A 82 13.45 7.63 -10.33
N LEU A 83 12.27 8.07 -9.88
CA LEU A 83 11.15 8.42 -10.74
C LEU A 83 11.52 9.58 -11.69
N GLU A 84 12.44 10.46 -11.31
CA GLU A 84 12.91 11.58 -12.14
C GLU A 84 13.63 11.12 -13.42
N SER A 85 14.20 9.91 -13.41
CA SER A 85 14.86 9.31 -14.58
C SER A 85 13.89 8.87 -15.68
N TYR A 86 12.60 8.75 -15.36
CA TYR A 86 11.56 8.33 -16.29
C TYR A 86 11.01 9.51 -17.09
N GLU A 87 10.48 9.24 -18.30
CA GLU A 87 9.77 10.25 -19.07
C GLU A 87 8.55 10.80 -18.31
N GLU A 88 8.15 12.04 -18.65
CA GLU A 88 7.03 12.71 -18.00
C GLU A 88 5.71 11.91 -18.10
N GLY A 89 5.47 11.22 -19.22
CA GLY A 89 4.28 10.39 -19.43
C GLY A 89 4.17 9.28 -18.39
N VAL A 90 5.25 8.50 -18.18
CA VAL A 90 5.33 7.42 -17.20
C VAL A 90 5.11 7.96 -15.79
N ARG A 91 5.75 9.07 -15.44
CA ARG A 91 5.57 9.71 -14.13
C ARG A 91 4.12 10.11 -13.89
N LYS A 92 3.46 10.72 -14.88
CA LYS A 92 2.05 11.11 -14.79
C LYS A 92 1.14 9.89 -14.62
N THR A 93 1.34 8.84 -15.41
CA THR A 93 0.59 7.57 -15.30
C THR A 93 0.76 6.97 -13.90
N TYR A 94 1.98 6.89 -13.38
CA TYR A 94 2.24 6.38 -12.02
C TYR A 94 1.55 7.22 -10.94
N CYS A 95 1.64 8.54 -11.02
CA CYS A 95 0.97 9.45 -10.08
C CYS A 95 -0.57 9.33 -10.15
N GLN A 96 -1.13 9.14 -11.34
CA GLN A 96 -2.56 8.89 -11.53
C GLN A 96 -2.98 7.58 -10.85
N ILE A 97 -2.24 6.49 -11.11
CA ILE A 97 -2.49 5.19 -10.48
C ILE A 97 -2.41 5.31 -8.95
N LYS A 98 -1.34 5.91 -8.42
CA LYS A 98 -1.15 6.11 -6.98
C LYS A 98 -2.34 6.85 -6.36
N THR A 99 -2.87 7.85 -7.05
CA THR A 99 -4.04 8.63 -6.59
C THR A 99 -5.33 7.81 -6.64
N LEU A 100 -5.56 7.06 -7.72
CA LEU A 100 -6.74 6.21 -7.86
C LEU A 100 -6.77 5.08 -6.81
N VAL A 101 -5.63 4.43 -6.56
CA VAL A 101 -5.52 3.40 -5.51
C VAL A 101 -5.84 3.99 -4.13
N PHE A 102 -5.35 5.20 -3.84
CA PHE A 102 -5.70 5.88 -2.59
C PHE A 102 -7.20 6.17 -2.48
N THR A 103 -7.84 6.57 -3.58
CA THR A 103 -9.30 6.77 -3.62
C THR A 103 -10.06 5.47 -3.33
N VAL A 104 -9.59 4.33 -3.86
CA VAL A 104 -10.16 3.01 -3.55
C VAL A 104 -10.00 2.68 -2.07
N ILE A 105 -8.80 2.85 -1.51
CA ILE A 105 -8.52 2.62 -0.09
C ILE A 105 -9.46 3.47 0.77
N ARG A 106 -9.58 4.77 0.47
CA ARG A 106 -10.50 5.66 1.18
C ARG A 106 -11.95 5.18 1.11
N LYS A 107 -12.39 4.69 -0.05
CA LYS A 107 -13.75 4.14 -0.23
C LYS A 107 -13.97 2.86 0.58
N LEU A 108 -12.92 2.06 0.81
CA LEU A 108 -12.97 0.88 1.71
C LEU A 108 -12.96 1.28 3.19
N THR A 109 -12.26 2.34 3.57
CA THR A 109 -12.07 2.69 4.98
C THR A 109 -13.06 3.72 5.51
N CYS A 110 -13.82 4.39 4.65
CA CYS A 110 -14.73 5.46 5.05
C CYS A 110 -16.18 4.99 5.15
N CYS A 111 -16.83 5.32 6.26
CA CYS A 111 -18.25 5.07 6.53
C CYS A 111 -19.19 6.08 5.86
N GLU A 112 -18.67 7.11 5.19
CA GLU A 112 -19.51 8.10 4.49
C GLU A 112 -20.10 7.46 3.23
N LEU A 113 -21.17 6.71 3.45
CA LEU A 113 -22.08 6.31 2.41
C LEU A 113 -23.02 7.48 2.12
N SER A 114 -23.47 7.57 0.86
CA SER A 114 -24.48 8.55 0.45
C SER A 114 -25.65 8.60 1.44
N GLU A 115 -26.40 9.71 1.50
CA GLU A 115 -27.48 9.98 2.48
C GLU A 115 -28.49 8.83 2.68
N ASN A 116 -28.57 7.87 1.74
CA ASN A 116 -29.49 6.73 1.76
C ASN A 116 -28.86 5.35 2.08
N GLU A 117 -27.54 5.21 2.24
CA GLU A 117 -26.88 3.90 2.40
C GLU A 117 -25.91 3.82 3.59
N MET A 118 -26.19 4.43 4.74
CA MET A 118 -25.29 4.37 5.90
C MET A 118 -25.06 2.94 6.43
N MET A 119 -23.79 2.60 6.63
CA MET A 119 -23.28 1.36 7.21
C MET A 119 -22.86 1.73 8.63
N SER A 120 -23.26 0.91 9.61
CA SER A 120 -22.76 1.12 10.97
C SER A 120 -21.25 0.90 11.01
N GLU A 121 -20.56 1.69 11.81
CA GLU A 121 -19.11 1.63 11.97
C GLU A 121 -18.65 0.26 12.47
N GLU A 122 -19.42 -0.34 13.40
CA GLU A 122 -19.20 -1.70 13.91
C GLU A 122 -19.24 -2.75 12.79
N TYR A 123 -20.24 -2.65 11.90
CA TYR A 123 -20.37 -3.57 10.78
C TYR A 123 -19.24 -3.38 9.77
N LEU A 124 -18.77 -2.15 9.55
CA LEU A 124 -17.62 -1.89 8.70
C LEU A 124 -16.36 -2.56 9.26
N GLY A 125 -16.10 -2.40 10.56
CA GLY A 125 -14.95 -3.03 11.23
C GLY A 125 -14.94 -4.56 11.04
N ASP A 126 -16.08 -5.19 11.36
CA ASP A 126 -16.27 -6.62 11.15
C ASP A 126 -16.14 -7.04 9.69
N LEU A 127 -16.68 -6.26 8.76
CA LEU A 127 -16.62 -6.57 7.34
C LEU A 127 -15.18 -6.53 6.83
N LEU A 128 -14.40 -5.53 7.23
CA LEU A 128 -13.00 -5.36 6.84
C LEU A 128 -12.13 -6.48 7.40
N TYR A 129 -12.26 -6.77 8.70
CA TYR A 129 -11.43 -7.75 9.39
C TYR A 129 -11.77 -9.19 8.97
N ASN A 130 -13.05 -9.56 9.01
CA ASN A 130 -13.47 -10.95 8.77
C ASN A 130 -13.30 -11.38 7.31
N ASN A 131 -13.43 -10.45 6.35
CA ASN A 131 -13.19 -10.73 4.92
C ASN A 131 -11.74 -10.46 4.49
N LYS A 132 -10.85 -10.08 5.41
CA LYS A 132 -9.44 -9.76 5.13
C LYS A 132 -9.27 -8.72 4.02
N LEU A 133 -10.17 -7.74 3.97
CA LEU A 133 -10.12 -6.67 2.96
C LEU A 133 -8.94 -5.74 3.24
N ILE A 134 -8.66 -5.51 4.52
CA ILE A 134 -7.53 -4.75 5.01
C ILE A 134 -6.87 -5.59 6.10
N SER A 135 -5.59 -5.87 5.96
CA SER A 135 -4.79 -6.54 6.98
C SER A 135 -3.84 -5.53 7.62
N LEU A 136 -3.27 -5.86 8.79
CA LEU A 136 -2.24 -5.03 9.40
C LEU A 136 -1.07 -4.77 8.45
N SER A 137 -0.60 -5.79 7.72
CA SER A 137 0.48 -5.62 6.72
C SER A 137 0.08 -4.62 5.63
N THR A 138 -1.17 -4.68 5.17
CA THR A 138 -1.72 -3.71 4.20
C THR A 138 -1.74 -2.30 4.78
N LEU A 139 -2.09 -2.12 6.05
CA LEU A 139 -2.06 -0.81 6.72
C LEU A 139 -0.65 -0.24 6.77
N ILE A 140 0.34 -1.07 7.10
CA ILE A 140 1.76 -0.67 7.11
C ILE A 140 2.20 -0.24 5.71
N ASP A 141 1.86 -0.99 4.67
CA ASP A 141 2.19 -0.63 3.28
C ASP A 141 1.55 0.71 2.85
N ILE A 142 0.28 0.93 3.23
CA ILE A 142 -0.43 2.18 2.97
C ILE A 142 0.29 3.34 3.67
N CYS A 143 0.63 3.18 4.95
CA CYS A 143 1.39 4.18 5.71
C CYS A 143 2.74 4.47 5.03
N ALA A 144 3.48 3.45 4.64
CA ALA A 144 4.78 3.60 4.00
C ALA A 144 4.69 4.37 2.67
N LEU A 145 3.64 4.17 1.88
CA LEU A 145 3.50 4.80 0.56
C LEU A 145 2.84 6.18 0.55
N TYR A 146 1.91 6.44 1.47
CA TYR A 146 1.04 7.61 1.43
C TYR A 146 1.25 8.63 2.55
N SER A 147 1.89 8.27 3.67
CA SER A 147 2.10 9.19 4.81
C SER A 147 2.80 10.48 4.43
N HIS A 148 3.80 10.43 3.53
CA HIS A 148 4.51 11.61 3.06
C HIS A 148 3.61 12.61 2.31
N LYS A 149 2.63 12.12 1.54
CA LYS A 149 1.78 12.97 0.67
C LYS A 149 0.46 13.36 1.34
N TYR A 150 -0.09 12.49 2.17
CA TYR A 150 -1.41 12.65 2.78
C TYR A 150 -1.41 12.33 4.29
N PRO A 151 -0.54 12.98 5.11
CA PRO A 151 -0.35 12.60 6.51
C PRO A 151 -1.66 12.69 7.30
N GLU A 152 -2.40 13.78 7.19
CA GLU A 152 -3.65 13.99 7.93
C GLU A 152 -4.74 12.97 7.57
N HIS A 153 -4.87 12.63 6.28
CA HIS A 153 -5.85 11.63 5.83
C HIS A 153 -5.48 10.22 6.29
N ILE A 154 -4.19 9.89 6.31
CA ILE A 154 -3.72 8.59 6.83
C ILE A 154 -3.96 8.51 8.33
N THR A 155 -3.62 9.54 9.10
CA THR A 155 -3.87 9.57 10.55
C THR A 155 -5.37 9.42 10.84
N ALA A 156 -6.23 10.22 10.19
CA ALA A 156 -7.67 10.12 10.39
C ALA A 156 -8.24 8.75 9.97
N MET A 157 -7.68 8.13 8.94
CA MET A 157 -8.07 6.78 8.52
C MET A 157 -7.67 5.74 9.58
N LEU A 158 -6.44 5.80 10.10
CA LEU A 158 -5.95 4.87 11.12
C LEU A 158 -6.73 5.04 12.43
N ASP A 159 -6.94 6.27 12.89
CA ASP A 159 -7.71 6.56 14.11
C ASP A 159 -9.12 5.98 14.02
N ASN A 160 -9.77 6.14 12.85
CA ASN A 160 -11.06 5.53 12.61
C ASN A 160 -10.99 4.00 12.60
N LEU A 161 -10.03 3.40 11.90
CA LEU A 161 -9.90 1.94 11.81
C LEU A 161 -9.64 1.28 13.16
N PHE A 162 -8.73 1.83 13.97
CA PHE A 162 -8.45 1.31 15.31
C PHE A 162 -9.60 1.54 16.28
N ARG A 163 -10.41 2.59 16.07
CA ARG A 163 -11.62 2.84 16.86
C ARG A 163 -12.74 1.86 16.52
N ILE A 164 -13.00 1.60 15.23
CA ILE A 164 -14.07 0.69 14.81
C ILE A 164 -13.69 -0.78 15.00
N GLU A 165 -12.40 -1.11 14.91
CA GLU A 165 -11.90 -2.47 14.99
C GLU A 165 -10.64 -2.57 15.88
N PRO A 166 -10.80 -2.80 17.18
CA PRO A 166 -9.69 -2.85 18.12
C PRO A 166 -8.77 -4.08 17.93
N ARG A 167 -9.18 -5.12 17.19
CA ARG A 167 -8.30 -6.26 16.88
C ARG A 167 -7.04 -5.84 16.13
N TYR A 168 -7.09 -4.79 15.32
CA TYR A 168 -5.89 -4.27 14.65
C TYR A 168 -4.84 -3.74 15.62
N MET A 169 -5.23 -3.22 16.80
CA MET A 169 -4.28 -2.79 17.82
C MET A 169 -3.55 -3.98 18.44
N LEU A 170 -4.29 -5.05 18.75
CA LEU A 170 -3.70 -6.30 19.25
C LEU A 170 -2.74 -6.91 18.22
N ASP A 171 -3.14 -6.93 16.95
CA ASP A 171 -2.30 -7.41 15.86
C ASP A 171 -1.02 -6.57 15.74
N LEU A 172 -1.11 -5.24 15.93
CA LEU A 172 0.04 -4.34 15.91
C LEU A 172 1.00 -4.60 17.08
N GLU A 173 0.48 -4.78 18.29
CA GLU A 173 1.28 -5.13 19.47
C GLU A 173 2.04 -6.44 19.25
N ASN A 174 1.36 -7.47 18.75
CA ASN A 174 1.98 -8.75 18.42
C ASN A 174 3.04 -8.60 17.32
N PHE A 175 2.75 -7.84 16.26
CA PHE A 175 3.70 -7.58 15.18
C PHE A 175 4.96 -6.87 15.68
N VAL A 176 4.82 -5.84 16.52
CA VAL A 176 5.97 -5.12 17.10
C VAL A 176 6.81 -6.06 17.96
N HIS A 177 6.17 -6.90 18.78
CA HIS A 177 6.86 -7.89 19.60
C HIS A 177 7.64 -8.89 18.71
N GLU A 178 6.99 -9.45 17.69
CA GLU A 178 7.64 -10.39 16.76
C GLU A 178 8.80 -9.76 15.99
N VAL A 179 8.67 -8.52 15.52
CA VAL A 179 9.74 -7.81 14.82
C VAL A 179 10.89 -7.48 15.78
N PHE A 180 10.60 -7.09 17.03
CA PHE A 180 11.63 -6.82 18.02
C PHE A 180 12.48 -8.06 18.31
N GLU A 181 11.82 -9.18 18.65
CA GLU A 181 12.48 -10.45 18.94
C GLU A 181 13.22 -11.02 17.72
N ASN A 182 12.59 -11.00 16.53
CA ASN A 182 13.14 -11.69 15.36
C ASN A 182 14.00 -10.83 14.43
N CYS A 183 13.87 -9.50 14.44
CA CYS A 183 14.67 -8.64 13.56
C CYS A 183 15.73 -7.85 14.32
N PHE A 184 15.46 -7.42 15.56
CA PHE A 184 16.41 -6.63 16.33
C PHE A 184 17.31 -7.47 17.23
N GLU A 185 16.85 -8.63 17.74
CA GLU A 185 17.72 -9.52 18.52
C GLU A 185 18.54 -10.51 17.66
N LEU A 186 18.10 -10.80 16.43
CA LEU A 186 18.74 -11.79 15.55
C LEU A 186 19.92 -11.29 14.68
N PRO A 187 20.64 -10.21 15.05
CA PRO A 187 22.08 -10.33 14.88
C PRO A 187 22.93 -9.61 15.94
N ARG A 188 23.09 -10.22 17.12
CA ARG A 188 24.41 -10.24 17.77
C ARG A 188 25.29 -11.41 17.28
N GLY A 189 24.69 -12.44 16.68
CA GLY A 189 25.40 -13.64 16.23
C GLY A 189 25.57 -13.83 14.72
N ALA A 190 24.76 -13.17 13.88
CA ALA A 190 24.65 -13.54 12.45
C ALA A 190 24.91 -12.42 11.43
N CYS A 191 24.88 -11.13 11.81
CA CYS A 191 25.26 -10.07 10.87
C CYS A 191 26.72 -9.66 11.06
N SER A 192 27.46 -9.71 9.97
CA SER A 192 28.75 -9.05 9.71
C SER A 192 28.67 -7.50 9.79
N VAL A 193 27.92 -6.94 10.74
CA VAL A 193 27.96 -5.49 11.06
C VAL A 193 29.26 -5.12 11.79
N ALA A 194 29.98 -6.14 12.30
CA ALA A 194 31.36 -6.01 12.77
C ALA A 194 32.31 -5.53 11.65
N ASN A 195 32.05 -5.86 10.38
CA ASN A 195 32.93 -5.43 9.28
C ASN A 195 32.69 -3.97 8.85
N LEU A 196 31.48 -3.43 9.02
CA LEU A 196 31.22 -2.01 8.74
C LEU A 196 31.73 -1.11 9.86
N THR A 197 31.63 -1.54 11.12
CA THR A 197 32.25 -0.83 12.25
C THR A 197 33.77 -0.91 12.22
N TYR A 198 34.38 -1.99 11.72
CA TYR A 198 35.82 -2.06 11.48
C TYR A 198 36.28 -1.14 10.35
N SER A 199 35.53 -1.05 9.25
CA SER A 199 35.84 -0.15 8.12
C SER A 199 35.69 1.32 8.46
N LEU A 200 34.66 1.70 9.23
CA LEU A 200 34.45 3.09 9.67
C LEU A 200 35.51 3.51 10.71
N ARG A 201 35.84 2.64 11.67
CA ARG A 201 36.88 2.93 12.68
C ARG A 201 38.31 2.96 12.10
N ARG A 202 38.54 2.32 10.95
CA ARG A 202 39.80 2.39 10.18
C ARG A 202 39.93 3.70 9.40
N MET A 203 38.82 4.36 9.04
CA MET A 203 38.85 5.69 8.42
C MET A 203 39.04 6.82 9.45
N GLU A 204 38.62 6.63 10.69
CA GLU A 204 38.83 7.59 11.79
C GLU A 204 40.24 7.52 12.43
N SER A 205 41.06 6.53 12.07
CA SER A 205 42.40 6.30 12.66
C SER A 205 43.55 6.52 11.69
N ALA A 206 43.31 7.14 10.53
CA ALA A 206 44.39 7.62 9.67
C ALA A 206 45.06 8.84 10.36
N PRO A 207 46.35 8.79 10.72
CA PRO A 207 47.04 9.97 11.22
C PRO A 207 47.22 10.98 10.08
N ASP A 208 46.99 12.25 10.39
CA ASP A 208 47.40 13.39 9.58
C ASP A 208 48.89 13.23 9.20
N THR A 209 49.15 12.86 7.95
CA THR A 209 50.46 13.08 7.32
C THR A 209 50.39 14.35 6.51
N SER A 210 50.21 15.48 7.20
CA SER A 210 50.72 16.76 6.73
C SER A 210 52.03 17.01 7.47
N HIS A 211 53.15 16.66 6.85
CA HIS A 211 54.49 17.27 7.02
C HIS A 211 55.48 16.38 6.25
N VAL A 212 55.83 16.78 5.02
CA VAL A 212 57.17 17.18 4.54
C VAL A 212 56.98 17.90 3.21
#